data_AF-A0A9W8YJ41-F1
#
_entry.id   AF-A0A9W8YJ41-F1
#
_cell.length_a   1.000
_cell.length_b   1.000
_cell.length_c   1.000
_cell.angle_alpha   90.00
_cell.angle_beta   90.00
_cell.angle_gamma   90.00
#
_symmetry.space_group_name_H-M   'P 1'
#
loop_
_entity.id
_entity.type
_entity.pdbx_description
1 polymer ?
#
loop_
_entity_poly.entity_id
_entity_poly.type
_entity_poly.pdbx_seq_one_letter_code
_entity_poly.pdbx_strand_id
1 'polypeptide(L)' 'MPAREMRETKDGVRWKEVPYNEKREVMKRINVQLDAEGIPEVTLQVVSWRMSKALVNLKQSNPKQSEGL' A
#
# COMPACT_ATOMS: atom_id res chain seq x y z
N MET A 1 -18.53 24.94 -19.89
CA MET A 1 -18.20 23.70 -19.15
C MET A 1 -17.58 24.13 -17.83
N PRO A 2 -18.05 23.67 -16.65
CA PRO A 2 -17.23 22.63 -16.03
C PRO A 2 -17.97 21.72 -15.02
N ALA A 3 -17.94 20.43 -15.31
CA ALA A 3 -18.00 19.40 -14.28
C ALA A 3 -16.65 18.67 -14.35
N ARG A 4 -16.01 18.45 -13.19
CA ARG A 4 -15.01 17.39 -12.92
C ARG A 4 -13.51 17.67 -13.04
N GLU A 5 -13.05 18.80 -13.52
CA GLU A 5 -11.60 19.05 -13.48
C GLU A 5 -11.19 19.57 -12.10
N MET A 6 -10.05 19.07 -11.61
CA MET A 6 -9.47 19.33 -10.28
C MET A 6 -10.06 18.49 -9.14
N ARG A 7 -10.06 17.16 -9.27
CA ARG A 7 -9.68 16.34 -8.10
C ARG A 7 -8.16 16.35 -8.04
N GLU A 8 -7.63 17.36 -7.36
CA GLU A 8 -6.24 17.41 -6.90
C GLU A 8 -5.78 16.01 -6.47
N THR A 9 -4.60 15.66 -6.95
CA THR A 9 -3.84 14.46 -6.64
C THR A 9 -3.69 14.32 -5.12
N LYS A 10 -4.65 13.65 -4.47
CA LYS A 10 -4.58 13.36 -3.04
C LYS A 10 -3.48 12.33 -2.77
N ASP A 11 -2.30 12.87 -2.51
CA ASP A 11 -1.12 12.30 -1.84
C ASP A 11 -1.41 10.97 -1.12
N GLY A 12 -0.73 9.93 -1.59
CA GLY A 12 -0.75 8.60 -1.01
C GLY A 12 -0.41 7.55 -2.06
N VAL A 13 0.69 6.84 -1.86
CA VAL A 13 1.11 5.71 -2.70
C VAL A 13 0.03 4.64 -2.68
N ARG A 14 -0.48 4.24 -3.85
CA ARG A 14 -1.34 3.05 -3.96
C ARG A 14 -0.50 1.83 -4.29
N TRP A 15 -0.84 0.68 -3.70
CA TRP A 15 -0.13 -0.56 -4.01
C TRP A 15 -0.11 -0.89 -5.51
N LYS A 16 -1.17 -0.55 -6.25
CA LYS A 16 -1.23 -0.77 -7.70
C LYS A 16 -0.16 0.01 -8.48
N GLU A 17 0.29 1.15 -7.97
CA GLU A 17 1.29 2.03 -8.59
C GLU A 17 2.73 1.56 -8.31
N VAL A 18 2.92 0.66 -7.34
CA VAL A 18 4.24 0.10 -7.02
C VAL A 18 4.72 -0.82 -8.16
N PRO A 19 5.94 -0.62 -8.69
CA PRO A 19 6.58 -1.50 -9.67
C PRO A 19 6.65 -2.98 -9.25
N TYR A 20 6.64 -3.88 -10.23
CA TYR A 20 6.61 -5.33 -9.98
C TYR A 20 7.85 -5.86 -9.23
N ASN A 21 9.04 -5.34 -9.57
CA ASN A 21 10.30 -5.65 -8.89
C ASN A 21 10.23 -5.30 -7.40
N GLU A 22 9.73 -4.11 -7.05
CA GLU A 22 9.56 -3.68 -5.66
C GLU A 22 8.52 -4.54 -4.93
N LYS A 23 7.38 -4.82 -5.58
CA LYS A 23 6.36 -5.74 -5.03
C LYS A 23 6.95 -7.12 -4.71
N ARG A 24 7.81 -7.65 -5.58
CA ARG A 24 8.50 -8.93 -5.35
C ARG A 24 9.48 -8.87 -4.19
N GLU A 25 10.21 -7.77 -4.05
CA GLU A 25 11.14 -7.60 -2.94
C GLU A 25 10.39 -7.54 -1.60
N VAL A 26 9.29 -6.79 -1.54
CA VAL A 26 8.42 -6.75 -0.36
C VAL A 26 7.88 -8.14 -0.04
N MET A 27 7.38 -8.89 -1.03
CA MET A 27 6.92 -10.27 -0.83
C MET A 27 8.02 -11.18 -0.28
N LYS A 28 9.25 -11.09 -0.81
CA LYS A 28 10.38 -11.87 -0.30
C LYS A 28 10.67 -11.54 1.17
N ARG A 29 10.71 -10.26 1.54
CA ARG A 29 10.92 -9.85 2.93
C ARG A 29 9.82 -10.37 3.87
N ILE A 30 8.56 -10.31 3.43
CA ILE A 30 7.42 -10.87 4.17
C ILE A 30 7.60 -12.37 4.36
N ASN A 31 7.88 -13.12 3.29
CA ASN A 31 8.03 -14.58 3.39
C ASN A 31 9.21 -15.00 4.28
N VAL A 32 10.30 -14.23 4.32
CA VAL A 32 11.41 -14.48 5.26
C VAL A 32 10.95 -14.34 6.72
N GLN A 33 10.11 -13.36 7.02
CA GLN A 33 9.55 -13.20 8.37
C GLN A 33 8.55 -14.32 8.70
N LEU A 34 7.69 -14.68 7.75
CA LEU A 34 6.73 -15.77 7.92
C LEU A 34 7.43 -17.11 8.16
N ASP A 35 8.50 -17.40 7.42
CA ASP A 35 9.29 -18.61 7.59
C ASP A 35 9.91 -18.70 8.98
N ALA A 36 10.44 -17.58 9.50
CA ALA A 36 10.95 -17.51 10.88
C ALA A 36 9.87 -17.78 11.94
N GLU A 37 8.60 -17.52 11.63
CA GLU A 37 7.44 -17.81 12.49
C GLU A 37 6.81 -19.19 12.21
N GLY A 38 7.36 -19.97 11.27
CA GLY A 38 6.81 -21.26 10.86
C GLY A 38 5.52 -21.17 10.04
N ILE A 39 5.26 -20.00 9.45
CA ILE A 39 4.09 -19.73 8.61
C ILE A 39 4.46 -19.98 7.14
N PRO A 40 3.61 -20.68 6.37
CA PRO A 40 3.89 -20.96 4.97
C PRO A 40 4.02 -19.69 4.12
N GLU A 41 4.84 -19.77 3.08
CA GLU A 41 5.06 -18.68 2.14
C GLU A 41 3.76 -18.23 1.46
N VAL A 42 3.65 -16.92 1.23
CA VAL A 42 2.51 -16.32 0.56
C VAL A 42 2.87 -15.83 -0.84
N THR A 43 1.86 -15.84 -1.71
CA THR A 43 1.99 -15.38 -3.09
C THR A 43 1.84 -13.87 -3.20
N LEU A 44 2.31 -13.33 -4.32
CA LEU A 44 2.20 -11.90 -4.63
C LEU A 44 0.75 -11.41 -4.65
N GLN A 45 -0.21 -12.28 -5.00
CA GLN A 45 -1.63 -11.95 -4.99
C GLN A 45 -2.13 -11.66 -3.57
N VAL A 46 -1.76 -12.51 -2.61
CA VAL A 46 -2.14 -12.35 -1.20
C VAL A 46 -1.52 -11.09 -0.62
N VAL A 47 -0.22 -10.88 -0.87
CA VAL A 47 0.49 -9.65 -0.47
C VAL A 47 -0.18 -8.43 -1.09
N SER A 48 -0.58 -8.51 -2.36
CA SER A 48 -1.20 -7.36 -3.05
C SER A 48 -2.55 -6.97 -2.47
N TRP A 49 -3.37 -7.95 -2.11
CA TRP A 49 -4.63 -7.69 -1.43
C TRP A 49 -4.40 -7.08 -0.04
N ARG A 50 -3.49 -7.67 0.74
CA ARG A 50 -3.17 -7.20 2.10
C ARG A 50 -2.60 -5.78 2.10
N MET A 51 -1.64 -5.49 1.22
CA MET A 51 -1.03 -4.16 1.10
C MET A 51 -2.01 -3.11 0.61
N SER A 52 -2.89 -3.47 -0.34
CA SER A 52 -3.94 -2.54 -0.80
C SER A 52 -4.87 -2.14 0.36
N LYS A 53 -5.28 -3.10 1.20
CA LYS A 53 -6.07 -2.80 2.40
C LYS A 53 -5.27 -2.02 3.44
N ALA A 54 -4.02 -2.39 3.68
CA ALA A 54 -3.17 -1.72 4.66
C ALA A 54 -2.98 -0.23 4.34
N LEU A 55 -2.69 0.11 3.08
CA LEU A 55 -2.51 1.50 2.64
C LEU A 55 -3.82 2.29 2.70
N VAL A 56 -4.96 1.66 2.39
CA VAL A 56 -6.28 2.28 2.55
C VAL A 56 -6.56 2.56 4.03
N ASN A 57 -6.31 1.59 4.91
CA ASN A 57 -6.50 1.76 6.35
C ASN A 57 -5.57 2.84 6.90
N LEU A 58 -4.30 2.87 6.47
CA LEU A 58 -3.33 3.88 6.88
C LEU A 58 -3.80 5.30 6.51
N LYS A 59 -4.36 5.46 5.31
CA LYS A 59 -4.94 6.73 4.86
C LYS A 59 -6.18 7.12 5.68
N GLN A 60 -6.97 6.16 6.13
CA GLN A 60 -8.15 6.40 6.95
C GLN A 60 -7.80 6.69 8.42
N SER A 61 -6.73 6.10 8.94
CA SER A 61 -6.25 6.34 10.30
C SER A 61 -5.43 7.62 10.46
N ASN A 62 -5.08 8.30 9.36
CA ASN A 62 -4.38 9.59 9.38
C ASN A 62 -5.26 10.76 8.90
N PRO A 63 -6.38 11.11 9.58
CA PRO A 63 -7.10 12.33 9.30
C PRO A 63 -6.34 13.50 9.96
N LYS A 64 -5.50 14.19 9.17
CA LYS A 64 -4.78 15.44 9.50
C LYS A 64 -3.52 15.29 10.37
N GLN A 65 -2.36 15.43 9.73
CA GLN A 65 -1.53 16.57 10.07
C GLN A 65 -1.93 17.70 9.12
N SER A 66 -2.72 18.64 9.62
CA SER A 66 -2.97 19.93 9.00
C SER A 66 -2.55 20.97 10.02
N GLU A 67 -1.31 21.48 9.94
CA GLU A 67 -0.91 22.82 10.39
C GLU A 67 0.59 23.06 10.10
N GLY A 68 0.91 24.27 9.65
CA GLY A 68 2.25 24.77 9.33
C GLY A 68 2.28 25.28 7.88
N LEU A 69 2.23 26.58 7.60
CA LEU A 69 2.61 27.76 8.36
C LEU A 69 1.81 28.98 7.86
#